data_AF-A0AAD9APK1-F1
#
_entry.id   AF-A0AAD9APK1-F1
#
_cell.length_a   1.000
_cell.length_b   1.000
_cell.length_c   1.000
_cell.angle_alpha   90.00
_cell.angle_beta   90.00
_cell.angle_gamma   90.00
#
_symmetry.space_group_name_H-M   'P 1'
#
loop_
_entity.id
_entity.type
_entity.pdbx_description
1 polymer ?
#
loop_
_entity_poly.entity_id
_entity_poly.type
_entity_poly.pdbx_seq_one_letter_code
_entity_poly.pdbx_strand_id
1 'polypeptide(L)'
;MHEIVKSLSLRIQSEIFARIQSIHPHVEIKPASSTELLRCQRALYRFEIYRILFPQHQDLERDYPDDVDDLDGGMMAQMQFLAGSPPWENEQLGCIYESLWRLIAQVYNDLALHSTKGCRTALYYGDARIEYLLARGLKEINEISLCNTWTERYDLLGFDRPDEPVCDFGGFLRETFEYYEGHCLIECSQMTGAHKGTHYPVGRDTTEDGPRRTWDWVTQRWSGQPNFEARKRIVLVMETARLRACGYVFWDEERMVELGWMNPTSMDWHSDALRVIDNPPT
;
A
#
# COMPACT_ATOMS: atom_id res chain seq x y z
N MET A 1 -14.81 13.18 6.17
CA MET A 1 -13.48 12.80 5.66
C MET A 1 -12.37 13.02 6.68
N HIS A 2 -12.15 14.23 7.21
CA HIS A 2 -11.03 14.49 8.14
C HIS A 2 -11.02 13.60 9.40
N GLU A 3 -12.16 13.42 10.06
CA GLU A 3 -12.26 12.53 11.24
C GLU A 3 -12.04 11.06 10.90
N ILE A 4 -12.42 10.63 9.69
CA ILE A 4 -12.17 9.28 9.17
C ILE A 4 -10.66 9.07 9.00
N VAL A 5 -9.97 10.04 8.40
CA VAL A 5 -8.50 10.01 8.22
C VAL A 5 -7.79 9.97 9.57
N LYS A 6 -8.22 10.76 10.55
CA LYS A 6 -7.68 10.68 11.93
C LYS A 6 -7.87 9.28 12.53
N SER A 7 -9.10 8.77 12.52
CA SER A 7 -9.45 7.45 13.03
C SER A 7 -8.57 6.35 12.42
N LEU A 8 -8.52 6.29 11.09
CA LEU A 8 -7.72 5.30 10.37
C LEU A 8 -6.22 5.46 10.64
N SER A 9 -5.70 6.70 10.69
CA SER A 9 -4.28 6.92 10.97
C SER A 9 -3.85 6.36 12.34
N LEU A 10 -4.69 6.51 13.37
CA LEU A 10 -4.42 5.96 14.70
C LEU A 10 -4.49 4.42 14.72
N ARG A 11 -5.45 3.83 14.00
CA ARG A 11 -5.57 2.36 13.89
C ARG A 11 -4.38 1.76 13.13
N ILE A 12 -3.99 2.37 12.02
CA ILE A 12 -2.82 1.96 11.23
C ILE A 12 -1.56 2.06 12.08
N GLN A 13 -1.37 3.15 12.83
CA GLN A 13 -0.21 3.26 13.73
C GLN A 13 -0.21 2.18 14.82
N SER A 14 -1.36 1.91 15.42
CA SER A 14 -1.49 0.87 16.45
C SER A 14 -1.14 -0.51 15.88
N GLU A 15 -1.59 -0.81 14.66
CA GLU A 15 -1.27 -2.04 13.93
C GLU A 15 0.23 -2.16 13.62
N ILE A 16 0.83 -1.08 13.10
CA ILE A 16 2.27 -1.05 12.81
C ILE A 16 3.09 -1.21 14.10
N PHE A 17 2.73 -0.53 15.19
CA PHE A 17 3.43 -0.66 16.47
C PHE A 17 3.31 -2.06 17.05
N ALA A 18 2.15 -2.70 16.95
CA ALA A 18 2.01 -4.10 17.34
C ALA A 18 2.97 -5.01 16.55
N ARG A 19 3.16 -4.76 15.24
CA ARG A 19 4.12 -5.49 14.41
C ARG A 19 5.56 -5.24 14.81
N ILE A 20 5.95 -3.98 15.00
CA ILE A 20 7.30 -3.62 15.45
C ILE A 20 7.60 -4.35 16.77
N GLN A 21 6.65 -4.35 17.71
CA GLN A 21 6.82 -5.04 19.00
C GLN A 21 6.96 -6.55 18.84
N SER A 22 6.20 -7.15 17.90
CA SER A 22 6.30 -8.59 17.64
C SER A 22 7.68 -9.01 17.10
N ILE A 23 8.35 -8.11 16.38
CA ILE A 23 9.69 -8.36 15.80
C ILE A 23 10.80 -7.97 16.78
N HIS A 24 10.58 -6.90 17.55
CA HIS A 24 11.51 -6.35 18.51
C HIS A 24 10.87 -6.24 19.89
N PRO A 25 10.66 -7.37 20.60
CA PRO A 25 9.93 -7.38 21.87
C PRO A 25 10.64 -6.59 22.98
N HIS A 26 11.92 -6.28 22.82
CA HIS A 26 12.73 -5.54 23.78
C HIS A 26 12.85 -4.05 23.49
N VAL A 27 12.31 -3.59 22.36
CA VAL A 27 12.34 -2.17 21.99
C VAL A 27 11.11 -1.49 22.59
N GLU A 28 11.32 -0.38 23.28
CA GLU A 28 10.25 0.49 23.76
C GLU A 28 9.74 1.35 22.60
N ILE A 29 8.49 1.13 22.20
CA ILE A 29 7.88 1.89 21.10
C ILE A 29 7.25 3.17 21.65
N LYS A 30 7.90 4.30 21.35
CA LYS A 30 7.35 5.63 21.64
C LYS A 30 6.13 5.92 20.75
N PRO A 31 5.13 6.68 21.22
CA PRO A 31 4.04 7.19 20.36
C PRO A 31 4.58 7.96 19.14
N ALA A 32 3.85 7.95 18.03
CA ALA A 32 4.24 8.70 16.84
C ALA A 32 4.28 10.22 17.10
N SER A 33 5.25 10.90 16.52
CA SER A 33 5.30 12.37 16.52
C SER A 33 4.13 12.93 15.70
N SER A 34 3.80 14.21 15.91
CA SER A 34 2.77 14.88 15.10
C SER A 34 3.11 14.87 13.61
N THR A 35 4.40 14.93 13.27
CA THR A 35 4.90 14.92 11.89
C THR A 35 4.76 13.53 11.28
N GLU A 36 5.12 12.47 12.02
CA GLU A 36 4.95 11.08 11.59
C GLU A 36 3.48 10.74 11.34
N LEU A 37 2.59 11.20 12.25
CA LEU A 37 1.15 11.05 12.07
C LEU A 37 0.63 11.84 10.86
N LEU A 38 1.13 13.06 10.64
CA LEU A 38 0.73 13.87 9.48
C LEU A 38 1.12 13.21 8.16
N ARG A 39 2.26 12.52 8.06
CA ARG A 39 2.64 11.76 6.86
C ARG A 39 1.67 10.62 6.57
N CYS A 40 1.29 9.85 7.61
CA CYS A 40 0.27 8.81 7.49
C CYS A 40 -1.07 9.39 7.00
N GLN A 41 -1.50 10.52 7.57
CA GLN A 41 -2.73 11.20 7.16
C GLN A 41 -2.68 11.73 5.73
N ARG A 42 -1.55 12.33 5.31
CA ARG A 42 -1.33 12.78 3.93
C ARG A 42 -1.42 11.62 2.94
N ALA A 43 -0.83 10.48 3.27
CA ALA A 43 -0.90 9.28 2.43
C ALA A 43 -2.33 8.70 2.36
N LEU A 44 -3.10 8.73 3.45
CA LEU A 44 -4.53 8.40 3.43
C LEU A 44 -5.33 9.36 2.54
N TYR A 45 -5.11 10.68 2.63
CA TYR A 45 -5.73 11.62 1.71
C TYR A 45 -5.37 11.33 0.26
N ARG A 46 -4.11 10.97 -0.02
CA ARG A 46 -3.65 10.62 -1.37
C ARG A 46 -4.32 9.35 -1.90
N PHE A 47 -4.52 8.35 -1.04
CA PHE A 47 -5.30 7.16 -1.35
C PHE A 47 -6.74 7.52 -1.75
N GLU A 48 -7.40 8.38 -0.97
CA GLU A 48 -8.78 8.81 -1.27
C GLU A 48 -8.86 9.66 -2.55
N ILE A 49 -7.87 10.53 -2.79
CA ILE A 49 -7.76 11.29 -4.04
C ILE A 49 -7.62 10.35 -5.23
N TYR A 50 -6.73 9.35 -5.13
CA TYR A 50 -6.57 8.34 -6.17
C TYR A 50 -7.91 7.65 -6.48
N ARG A 51 -8.62 7.19 -5.44
CA ARG A 51 -9.95 6.56 -5.57
C ARG A 51 -10.98 7.48 -6.25
N ILE A 52 -10.99 8.77 -5.93
CA ILE A 52 -11.92 9.74 -6.54
C ILE A 52 -11.57 10.02 -8.01
N LEU A 53 -10.28 10.12 -8.34
CA LEU A 53 -9.81 10.41 -9.70
C LEU A 53 -9.97 9.21 -10.64
N PHE A 54 -9.85 7.99 -10.11
CA PHE A 54 -9.87 6.75 -10.89
C PHE A 54 -10.99 5.83 -10.39
N PRO A 55 -12.27 6.16 -10.68
CA PRO A 55 -13.43 5.47 -10.12
C PRO A 55 -13.70 4.11 -10.80
N GLN A 56 -12.70 3.49 -11.44
CA GLN A 56 -12.83 2.34 -12.38
C GLN A 56 -13.56 1.09 -11.85
N HIS A 57 -14.00 1.12 -10.59
CA HIS A 57 -14.72 0.04 -9.89
C HIS A 57 -16.16 0.39 -9.47
N GLN A 58 -16.68 1.57 -9.83
CA GLN A 58 -18.04 1.99 -9.40
C GLN A 58 -19.14 1.67 -10.42
N ASP A 59 -18.83 1.60 -11.71
CA ASP A 59 -19.81 1.38 -12.78
C ASP A 59 -19.66 -0.03 -13.38
N LEU A 60 -20.13 -1.04 -12.64
CA LEU A 60 -20.16 -2.46 -13.04
C LEU A 60 -21.18 -2.79 -14.14
N GLU A 61 -21.87 -1.79 -14.68
CA GLU A 61 -22.94 -1.94 -15.68
C GLU A 61 -22.67 -1.20 -17.00
N ARG A 62 -21.52 -0.53 -17.15
CA ARG A 62 -21.19 0.02 -18.46
C ARG A 62 -20.68 -1.10 -19.34
N ASP A 63 -21.54 -1.52 -20.27
CA ASP A 63 -21.17 -2.15 -21.55
C ASP A 63 -19.93 -1.42 -22.09
N TYR A 64 -18.75 -1.92 -21.76
CA TYR A 64 -17.54 -1.49 -22.43
C TYR A 64 -17.70 -1.99 -23.87
N PRO A 65 -17.66 -1.10 -24.88
CA PRO A 65 -17.51 -1.56 -26.24
C PRO A 65 -16.29 -2.47 -26.29
N ASP A 66 -16.36 -3.59 -27.02
CA ASP A 66 -15.27 -4.58 -27.22
C ASP A 66 -13.98 -4.00 -27.82
N ASP A 67 -13.82 -2.67 -27.86
CA ASP A 67 -12.67 -1.96 -28.37
C ASP A 67 -11.58 -1.92 -27.29
N VAL A 68 -10.73 -2.94 -27.34
CA VAL A 68 -9.53 -3.22 -26.52
C VAL A 68 -8.52 -2.04 -26.45
N ASP A 69 -8.72 -0.97 -27.23
CA ASP A 69 -7.81 0.17 -27.32
C ASP A 69 -8.01 1.25 -26.23
N ASP A 70 -9.16 1.29 -25.53
CA ASP A 70 -9.44 2.32 -24.50
C ASP A 70 -8.91 1.97 -23.09
N LEU A 71 -8.47 0.73 -22.87
CA LEU A 71 -7.84 0.30 -21.61
C LEU A 71 -6.50 1.01 -21.36
N ASP A 72 -5.78 1.41 -22.41
CA ASP A 72 -4.47 2.04 -22.32
C ASP A 72 -4.55 3.48 -21.75
N GLY A 73 -5.60 4.23 -22.10
CA GLY A 73 -5.77 5.62 -21.65
C GLY A 73 -6.03 5.75 -20.14
N GLY A 74 -6.85 4.85 -19.58
CA GLY A 74 -7.17 4.82 -18.16
C GLY A 74 -5.97 4.46 -17.28
N MET A 75 -5.26 3.38 -17.64
CA MET A 75 -4.06 2.94 -16.92
C MET A 75 -2.93 3.97 -17.04
N MET A 76 -2.75 4.59 -18.22
CA MET A 76 -1.75 5.64 -18.40
C MET A 76 -1.98 6.85 -17.47
N ALA A 77 -3.22 7.29 -17.28
CA ALA A 77 -3.54 8.38 -16.35
C ALA A 77 -3.22 8.02 -14.89
N GLN A 78 -3.44 6.77 -14.49
CA GLN A 78 -3.08 6.27 -13.17
C GLN A 78 -1.56 6.20 -12.98
N MET A 79 -0.83 5.72 -13.98
CA MET A 79 0.65 5.72 -13.96
C MET A 79 1.20 7.14 -13.89
N GLN A 80 0.58 8.11 -14.60
CA GLN A 80 0.94 9.52 -14.51
C GLN A 80 0.73 10.10 -13.10
N PHE A 81 -0.32 9.67 -12.39
CA PHE A 81 -0.53 10.05 -10.99
C PHE A 81 0.63 9.58 -10.08
N LEU A 82 1.13 8.36 -10.29
CA LEU A 82 2.31 7.87 -9.57
C LEU A 82 3.60 8.59 -10.01
N ALA A 83 3.79 8.77 -11.31
CA ALA A 83 4.95 9.47 -11.88
C ALA A 83 5.04 10.94 -11.44
N GLY A 84 3.90 11.57 -11.15
CA GLY A 84 3.83 12.95 -10.67
C GLY A 84 4.28 13.15 -9.22
N SER A 85 4.59 12.09 -8.48
CA SER A 85 5.01 12.17 -7.07
C SER A 85 6.35 11.48 -6.81
N PRO A 86 7.11 11.92 -5.80
CA PRO A 86 8.36 11.27 -5.46
C PRO A 86 8.19 9.81 -5.02
N PRO A 87 9.18 8.92 -5.27
CA PRO A 87 9.09 7.51 -4.92
C PRO A 87 8.82 7.24 -3.45
N TRP A 88 9.39 8.03 -2.52
CA TRP A 88 9.12 7.85 -1.09
C TRP A 88 7.66 8.20 -0.71
N GLU A 89 7.02 9.15 -1.40
CA GLU A 89 5.59 9.43 -1.19
C GLU A 89 4.71 8.34 -1.82
N ASN A 90 5.15 7.74 -2.93
CA ASN A 90 4.50 6.57 -3.53
C ASN A 90 4.63 5.33 -2.62
N GLU A 91 5.78 5.15 -1.97
CA GLU A 91 5.98 4.07 -1.00
C GLU A 91 5.14 4.30 0.27
N GLN A 92 4.96 5.56 0.70
CA GLN A 92 4.00 5.90 1.77
C GLN A 92 2.57 5.49 1.37
N LEU A 93 2.17 5.77 0.13
CA LEU A 93 0.89 5.32 -0.40
C LEU A 93 0.80 3.78 -0.44
N GLY A 94 1.86 3.09 -0.84
CA GLY A 94 1.96 1.62 -0.78
C GLY A 94 1.84 1.06 0.64
N CYS A 95 2.47 1.71 1.63
CA CYS A 95 2.34 1.34 3.05
C CYS A 95 0.90 1.52 3.56
N ILE A 96 0.23 2.61 3.18
CA ILE A 96 -1.19 2.81 3.51
C ILE A 96 -2.04 1.73 2.86
N TYR A 97 -1.85 1.47 1.56
CA TYR A 97 -2.55 0.44 0.82
C TYR A 97 -2.44 -0.92 1.53
N GLU A 98 -1.24 -1.37 1.89
CA GLU A 98 -1.07 -2.65 2.58
C GLU A 98 -1.66 -2.64 4.00
N SER A 99 -1.60 -1.52 4.70
CA SER A 99 -2.17 -1.42 6.06
C SER A 99 -3.70 -1.48 6.03
N LEU A 100 -4.33 -0.80 5.07
CA LEU A 100 -5.77 -0.90 4.84
C LEU A 100 -6.15 -2.32 4.40
N TRP A 101 -5.36 -2.94 3.51
CA TRP A 101 -5.53 -4.34 3.12
C TRP A 101 -5.56 -5.24 4.36
N ARG A 102 -4.59 -5.11 5.28
CA ARG A 102 -4.52 -5.92 6.51
C ARG A 102 -5.72 -5.72 7.43
N LEU A 103 -6.16 -4.47 7.61
CA LEU A 103 -7.34 -4.15 8.43
C LEU A 103 -8.60 -4.83 7.88
N ILE A 104 -8.80 -4.85 6.57
CA ILE A 104 -9.98 -5.46 5.92
C ILE A 104 -9.83 -6.98 5.88
N ALA A 105 -8.65 -7.49 5.52
CA ALA A 105 -8.37 -8.92 5.42
C ALA A 105 -8.61 -9.63 6.76
N GLN A 106 -8.30 -8.99 7.90
CA GLN A 106 -8.62 -9.53 9.22
C GLN A 106 -10.13 -9.72 9.39
N VAL A 107 -10.94 -8.71 9.06
CA VAL A 107 -12.40 -8.76 9.19
C VAL A 107 -12.99 -9.83 8.26
N TYR A 108 -12.46 -9.94 7.04
CA TYR A 108 -12.88 -10.97 6.08
C TYR A 108 -12.52 -12.37 6.56
N ASN A 109 -11.28 -12.59 7.00
CA ASN A 109 -10.82 -13.90 7.45
C ASN A 109 -11.60 -14.36 8.69
N ASP A 110 -11.93 -13.45 9.61
CA ASP A 110 -12.81 -13.74 10.74
C ASP A 110 -14.18 -14.26 10.26
N LEU A 111 -14.79 -13.64 9.26
CA LEU A 111 -16.06 -14.11 8.68
C LEU A 111 -15.90 -15.46 7.97
N ALA A 112 -14.80 -15.64 7.25
CA ALA A 112 -14.53 -16.87 6.52
C ALA A 112 -14.47 -18.10 7.44
N LEU A 113 -13.85 -17.95 8.61
CA LEU A 113 -13.79 -19.00 9.63
C LEU A 113 -15.16 -19.38 10.21
N HIS A 114 -16.14 -18.47 10.20
CA HIS A 114 -17.45 -18.66 10.82
C HIS A 114 -18.57 -18.98 9.81
N SER A 115 -18.31 -18.86 8.50
CA SER A 115 -19.32 -19.09 7.45
C SER A 115 -19.37 -20.55 7.02
N THR A 116 -20.53 -21.19 7.16
CA THR A 116 -20.80 -22.53 6.59
C THR A 116 -21.16 -22.48 5.10
N LYS A 117 -21.41 -21.29 4.54
CA LYS A 117 -22.15 -21.12 3.28
C LYS A 117 -21.38 -20.57 2.07
N GLY A 118 -20.11 -20.19 2.16
CA GLY A 118 -19.45 -19.70 0.93
C GLY A 118 -18.06 -19.11 1.04
N CYS A 119 -17.62 -18.67 2.21
CA CYS A 119 -16.27 -18.12 2.38
C CYS A 119 -15.24 -19.24 2.56
N ARG A 120 -15.03 -20.07 1.53
CA ARG A 120 -14.23 -21.30 1.65
C ARG A 120 -12.71 -21.11 1.59
N THR A 121 -12.22 -19.90 1.34
CA THR A 121 -10.78 -19.66 1.22
C THR A 121 -10.41 -18.38 1.94
N ALA A 122 -9.46 -18.49 2.89
CA ALA A 122 -8.76 -17.34 3.43
C ALA A 122 -8.17 -16.52 2.28
N LEU A 123 -8.16 -15.20 2.43
CA LEU A 123 -7.67 -14.33 1.38
C LEU A 123 -6.15 -14.36 1.34
N TYR A 124 -5.61 -14.37 0.12
CA TYR A 124 -4.20 -14.18 -0.14
C TYR A 124 -3.91 -12.70 -0.42
N TYR A 125 -2.67 -12.26 -0.18
CA TYR A 125 -2.27 -10.90 -0.51
C TYR A 125 -2.43 -10.62 -2.02
N GLY A 126 -3.23 -9.61 -2.36
CA GLY A 126 -3.62 -9.32 -3.76
C GLY A 126 -4.92 -9.92 -4.23
N ASP A 127 -5.69 -10.51 -3.34
CA ASP A 127 -7.01 -10.99 -3.70
C ASP A 127 -7.88 -9.84 -4.23
N ALA A 128 -8.42 -9.99 -5.44
CA ALA A 128 -9.25 -9.01 -6.11
C ALA A 128 -10.46 -8.57 -5.25
N ARG A 129 -10.95 -9.44 -4.36
CA ARG A 129 -12.02 -9.11 -3.41
C ARG A 129 -11.62 -7.99 -2.45
N ILE A 130 -10.36 -7.96 -1.99
CA ILE A 130 -9.89 -6.87 -1.14
C ILE A 130 -9.64 -5.60 -1.95
N GLU A 131 -9.11 -5.70 -3.17
CA GLU A 131 -8.98 -4.53 -4.06
C GLU A 131 -10.33 -3.84 -4.27
N TYR A 132 -11.39 -4.62 -4.51
CA TYR A 132 -12.75 -4.10 -4.60
C TYR A 132 -13.18 -3.38 -3.31
N LEU A 133 -12.96 -3.99 -2.14
CA LEU A 133 -13.30 -3.36 -0.86
C LEU A 133 -12.48 -2.09 -0.59
N LEU A 134 -11.21 -2.05 -1.04
CA LEU A 134 -10.36 -0.87 -0.94
C LEU A 134 -10.81 0.25 -1.88
N ALA A 135 -11.25 -0.09 -3.10
CA ALA A 135 -11.77 0.86 -4.08
C ALA A 135 -13.05 1.56 -3.60
N ARG A 136 -13.77 0.99 -2.63
CA ARG A 136 -14.92 1.64 -1.98
C ARG A 136 -14.53 2.90 -1.20
N GLY A 137 -13.26 3.11 -0.86
CA GLY A 137 -12.76 4.35 -0.25
C GLY A 137 -12.75 4.36 1.27
N LEU A 138 -12.13 5.39 1.85
CA LEU A 138 -11.77 5.41 3.27
C LEU A 138 -12.96 5.36 4.24
N LYS A 139 -14.13 5.87 3.83
CA LYS A 139 -15.31 5.85 4.69
C LYS A 139 -15.77 4.41 4.95
N GLU A 140 -15.99 3.66 3.89
CA GLU A 140 -16.41 2.26 3.91
C GLU A 140 -15.33 1.38 4.56
N ILE A 141 -14.05 1.64 4.26
CA ILE A 141 -12.96 0.93 4.92
C ILE A 141 -12.97 1.18 6.43
N ASN A 142 -13.19 2.42 6.88
CA ASN A 142 -13.28 2.72 8.30
C ASN A 142 -14.48 2.05 8.97
N GLU A 143 -15.65 2.04 8.32
CA GLU A 143 -16.85 1.33 8.79
C GLU A 143 -16.58 -0.19 8.96
N ILE A 144 -16.00 -0.83 7.94
CA ILE A 144 -15.59 -2.24 7.99
C ILE A 144 -14.57 -2.45 9.11
N SER A 145 -13.62 -1.53 9.29
CA SER A 145 -12.58 -1.70 10.29
C SER A 145 -13.11 -1.61 11.73
N LEU A 146 -14.21 -0.88 11.96
CA LEU A 146 -14.79 -0.60 13.28
C LEU A 146 -15.90 -1.58 13.70
N CYS A 147 -16.40 -2.40 12.77
CA CYS A 147 -17.51 -3.31 13.08
C CYS A 147 -17.08 -4.45 14.02
N ASN A 148 -17.91 -4.70 15.03
CA ASN A 148 -17.60 -5.64 16.12
C ASN A 148 -18.49 -6.87 16.12
N THR A 149 -19.60 -6.82 15.38
CA THR A 149 -20.54 -7.95 15.31
C THR A 149 -20.40 -8.69 14.00
N TRP A 150 -20.68 -9.99 14.04
CA TRP A 150 -20.66 -10.85 12.86
C TRP A 150 -21.65 -10.37 11.79
N THR A 151 -22.85 -9.94 12.18
CA THR A 151 -23.89 -9.48 11.25
C THR A 151 -23.48 -8.20 10.53
N GLU A 152 -22.99 -7.19 11.26
CA GLU A 152 -22.50 -5.95 10.62
C GLU A 152 -21.37 -6.23 9.63
N ARG A 153 -20.45 -7.11 10.00
CA ARG A 153 -19.34 -7.55 9.14
C ARG A 153 -19.85 -8.17 7.84
N TYR A 154 -20.79 -9.11 7.96
CA TYR A 154 -21.39 -9.78 6.80
C TYR A 154 -22.09 -8.79 5.85
N ASP A 155 -22.92 -7.90 6.41
CA ASP A 155 -23.67 -6.91 5.64
C ASP A 155 -22.74 -5.88 4.95
N LEU A 156 -21.68 -5.46 5.64
CA LEU A 156 -20.70 -4.50 5.11
C LEU A 156 -19.82 -5.10 4.01
N LEU A 157 -19.46 -6.39 4.11
CA LEU A 157 -18.65 -7.06 3.10
C LEU A 157 -19.45 -7.45 1.86
N GLY A 158 -20.77 -7.57 1.95
CA GLY A 158 -21.65 -7.64 0.79
C GLY A 158 -21.85 -9.03 0.17
N PHE A 159 -21.45 -10.12 0.86
CA PHE A 159 -21.45 -11.50 0.35
C PHE A 159 -22.73 -12.04 -0.31
N ASP A 160 -23.88 -11.42 -0.05
CA ASP A 160 -25.19 -11.81 -0.61
C ASP A 160 -25.73 -10.82 -1.65
N ARG A 161 -24.92 -9.86 -2.12
CA ARG A 161 -25.38 -8.88 -3.12
C ARG A 161 -25.51 -9.59 -4.48
N PRO A 162 -26.72 -9.62 -5.07
CA PRO A 162 -26.97 -10.28 -6.36
C PRO A 162 -26.23 -9.63 -7.54
N ASP A 163 -25.69 -8.43 -7.31
CA ASP A 163 -24.99 -7.58 -8.28
C ASP A 163 -23.46 -7.65 -8.10
N GLU A 164 -22.95 -8.53 -7.22
CA GLU A 164 -21.51 -8.69 -7.05
C GLU A 164 -20.90 -9.28 -8.33
N PRO A 165 -19.94 -8.57 -8.96
CA PRO A 165 -19.13 -9.18 -10.00
C PRO A 165 -18.46 -10.38 -9.38
N VAL A 166 -18.61 -11.53 -10.03
CA VAL A 166 -17.79 -12.70 -9.76
C VAL A 166 -16.33 -12.25 -9.92
N CYS A 167 -15.68 -11.89 -8.81
CA CYS A 167 -14.26 -11.97 -8.44
C CYS A 167 -13.14 -11.80 -9.50
N ASP A 168 -13.42 -11.34 -10.71
CA ASP A 168 -12.48 -11.37 -11.85
C ASP A 168 -11.93 -9.98 -12.19
N PHE A 169 -12.45 -8.93 -11.55
CA PHE A 169 -11.95 -7.57 -11.72
C PHE A 169 -10.86 -7.29 -10.68
N GLY A 170 -9.63 -7.69 -10.99
CA GLY A 170 -8.44 -7.02 -10.47
C GLY A 170 -8.41 -5.59 -11.01
N GLY A 171 -7.93 -4.62 -10.23
CA GLY A 171 -7.50 -3.36 -10.86
C GLY A 171 -7.63 -2.06 -10.10
N PHE A 172 -7.49 -2.07 -8.78
CA PHE A 172 -7.33 -0.82 -8.04
C PHE A 172 -5.84 -0.48 -7.91
N LEU A 173 -5.41 0.03 -6.77
CA LEU A 173 -4.11 0.68 -6.60
C LEU A 173 -2.94 -0.29 -6.75
N ARG A 174 -3.10 -1.58 -6.39
CA ARG A 174 -2.05 -2.58 -6.56
C ARG A 174 -1.69 -2.79 -8.03
N GLU A 175 -2.70 -2.96 -8.88
CA GLU A 175 -2.47 -3.16 -10.31
C GLU A 175 -1.74 -1.93 -10.89
N THR A 176 -2.14 -0.71 -10.51
CA THR A 176 -1.40 0.49 -10.93
C THR A 176 0.08 0.44 -10.54
N PHE A 177 0.42 -0.04 -9.34
CA PHE A 177 1.80 -0.19 -8.93
C PHE A 177 2.54 -1.23 -9.78
N GLU A 178 1.90 -2.36 -10.10
CA GLU A 178 2.47 -3.41 -10.96
C GLU A 178 2.71 -2.91 -12.40
N TYR A 179 1.76 -2.18 -12.98
CA TYR A 179 1.93 -1.55 -14.30
C TYR A 179 3.01 -0.46 -14.27
N TYR A 180 3.04 0.36 -13.23
CA TYR A 180 4.05 1.40 -13.06
C TYR A 180 5.47 0.83 -12.92
N GLU A 181 5.62 -0.30 -12.23
CA GLU A 181 6.88 -1.05 -12.17
C GLU A 181 7.33 -1.48 -13.57
N GLY A 182 6.45 -2.14 -14.33
CA GLY A 182 6.72 -2.56 -15.70
C GLY A 182 7.15 -1.39 -16.58
N HIS A 183 6.43 -0.26 -16.49
CA HIS A 183 6.75 0.95 -17.23
C HIS A 183 8.14 1.50 -16.87
N CYS A 184 8.47 1.59 -15.57
CA CYS A 184 9.78 2.05 -15.11
C CYS A 184 10.95 1.21 -15.65
N LEU A 185 10.75 -0.12 -15.74
CA LEU A 185 11.75 -1.05 -16.27
C LEU A 185 11.89 -0.94 -17.79
N ILE A 186 10.78 -0.77 -18.52
CA ILE A 186 10.77 -0.60 -19.98
C ILE A 186 11.49 0.69 -20.36
N GLU A 187 11.12 1.84 -19.77
CA GLU A 187 11.80 3.12 -19.99
C GLU A 187 13.32 2.99 -19.77
N CYS A 188 13.73 2.31 -18.70
CA CYS A 188 15.14 2.11 -18.40
C CYS A 188 15.90 1.34 -19.47
N SER A 189 15.27 0.30 -20.02
CA SER A 189 15.88 -0.53 -21.07
C SER A 189 15.94 0.18 -22.42
N GLN A 190 15.01 1.10 -22.69
CA GLN A 190 14.96 1.91 -23.90
C GLN A 190 15.88 3.15 -23.84
N MET A 191 16.29 3.59 -22.64
CA MET A 191 17.27 4.67 -22.46
C MET A 191 18.71 4.22 -22.78
N THR A 192 18.99 3.92 -24.05
CA THR A 192 20.36 3.78 -24.56
C THR A 192 20.96 5.16 -24.82
N GLY A 193 21.60 5.73 -23.80
CA GLY A 193 22.45 6.92 -23.94
C GLY A 193 21.73 8.28 -23.79
N ALA A 194 22.30 9.11 -22.92
CA ALA A 194 22.17 10.57 -22.88
C ALA A 194 20.89 11.25 -22.29
N HIS A 195 20.00 10.55 -21.59
CA HIS A 195 18.98 11.22 -20.74
C HIS A 195 19.22 10.94 -19.25
N LYS A 196 20.34 11.47 -18.74
CA LYS A 196 20.57 11.58 -17.29
C LYS A 196 19.76 12.76 -16.77
N GLY A 197 18.57 12.49 -16.26
CA GLY A 197 17.81 13.48 -15.51
C GLY A 197 16.32 13.30 -15.65
N THR A 198 15.78 12.22 -15.09
CA THR A 198 14.44 12.32 -14.50
C THR A 198 14.56 13.27 -13.33
N HIS A 199 14.45 14.57 -13.62
CA HIS A 199 14.11 15.55 -12.61
C HIS A 199 12.75 15.11 -12.08
N TYR A 200 12.73 14.54 -10.88
CA TYR A 200 11.50 14.49 -10.09
C TYR A 200 10.88 15.89 -10.17
N PRO A 201 9.56 16.04 -10.37
CA PRO A 201 8.96 17.34 -10.24
C PRO A 201 9.48 17.90 -8.92
N VAL A 202 10.22 19.01 -9.00
CA VAL A 202 10.80 19.70 -7.85
C VAL A 202 9.61 20.32 -7.12
N GLY A 203 8.87 19.46 -6.45
CA GLY A 203 7.63 19.76 -5.77
C GLY A 203 7.98 20.24 -4.38
N ARG A 204 7.96 21.57 -4.24
CA ARG A 204 7.85 22.34 -2.99
C ARG A 204 8.63 21.81 -1.80
N ASP A 205 9.77 22.42 -1.52
CA ASP A 205 10.23 22.77 -0.16
C ASP A 205 9.69 21.87 0.96
N THR A 206 9.95 20.56 0.86
CA THR A 206 9.62 19.64 1.95
C THR A 206 10.87 19.60 2.79
N THR A 207 10.87 20.39 3.84
CA THR A 207 11.82 20.35 4.96
C THR A 207 11.86 18.98 5.65
N GLU A 208 11.07 18.01 5.19
CA GLU A 208 10.99 16.64 5.68
C GLU A 208 11.92 15.71 4.89
N ASP A 209 13.22 15.83 5.14
CA ASP A 209 14.25 14.95 4.57
C ASP A 209 14.12 13.48 5.04
N GLY A 210 13.44 13.21 6.15
CA GLY A 210 13.39 11.90 6.82
C GLY A 210 12.89 10.74 5.94
N PRO A 211 11.67 10.81 5.37
CA PRO A 211 11.16 9.77 4.47
C PRO A 211 12.05 9.52 3.25
N ARG A 212 12.59 10.60 2.68
CA ARG A 212 13.52 10.51 1.54
C ARG A 212 14.81 9.80 1.93
N ARG A 213 15.45 10.18 3.04
CA ARG A 213 16.68 9.51 3.51
C ARG A 213 16.45 8.04 3.81
N THR A 214 15.31 7.72 4.41
CA THR A 214 14.91 6.35 4.71
C THR A 214 14.70 5.53 3.43
N TRP A 215 14.03 6.11 2.43
CA TRP A 215 13.91 5.53 1.10
C TRP A 215 15.27 5.33 0.43
N ASP A 216 16.11 6.36 0.41
CA ASP A 216 17.45 6.30 -0.17
C ASP A 216 18.31 5.22 0.50
N TRP A 217 18.22 5.08 1.83
CA TRP A 217 18.94 4.05 2.57
C TRP A 217 18.46 2.62 2.22
N VAL A 218 17.16 2.41 2.07
CA VAL A 218 16.62 1.10 1.65
C VAL A 218 17.02 0.78 0.23
N THR A 219 16.86 1.74 -0.69
CA THR A 219 17.12 1.53 -2.11
C THR A 219 18.61 1.46 -2.45
N GLN A 220 19.50 2.04 -1.64
CA GLN A 220 20.95 1.86 -1.76
C GLN A 220 21.39 0.38 -1.76
N ARG A 221 20.60 -0.52 -1.18
CA ARG A 221 20.85 -1.97 -1.22
C ARG A 221 20.76 -2.57 -2.61
N TRP A 222 20.06 -1.90 -3.53
CA TRP A 222 20.00 -2.29 -4.93
C TRP A 222 21.18 -1.74 -5.74
N SER A 223 22.10 -1.02 -5.10
CA SER A 223 23.30 -0.52 -5.78
C SER A 223 24.09 -1.67 -6.40
N GLY A 224 24.54 -1.48 -7.64
CA GLY A 224 25.22 -2.51 -8.42
C GLY A 224 24.30 -3.48 -9.16
N GLN A 225 22.98 -3.43 -8.94
CA GLN A 225 22.04 -4.21 -9.76
C GLN A 225 21.77 -3.53 -11.12
N PRO A 226 21.45 -4.31 -12.18
CA PRO A 226 20.96 -3.76 -13.43
C PRO A 226 19.73 -2.87 -13.20
N ASN A 227 19.62 -1.78 -13.96
CA ASN A 227 18.50 -0.83 -13.90
C ASN A 227 18.31 -0.16 -12.52
N PHE A 228 19.38 0.03 -11.74
CA PHE A 228 19.33 0.66 -10.42
C PHE A 228 18.52 1.96 -10.35
N GLU A 229 18.71 2.86 -11.32
CA GLU A 229 17.98 4.14 -11.35
C GLU A 229 16.47 3.96 -11.62
N ALA A 230 16.08 2.92 -12.36
CA ALA A 230 14.68 2.57 -12.49
C ALA A 230 14.15 1.92 -11.21
N ARG A 231 14.92 1.02 -10.59
CA ARG A 231 14.55 0.38 -9.33
C ARG A 231 14.28 1.39 -8.22
N LYS A 232 15.02 2.50 -8.15
CA LYS A 232 14.73 3.62 -7.21
C LYS A 232 13.35 4.27 -7.38
N ARG A 233 12.69 4.09 -8.52
CA ARG A 233 11.34 4.60 -8.81
C ARG A 233 10.26 3.55 -8.52
N ILE A 234 10.63 2.27 -8.50
CA ILE A 234 9.72 1.17 -8.24
C ILE A 234 9.42 1.14 -6.74
N VAL A 235 8.14 1.15 -6.42
CA VAL A 235 7.59 1.09 -5.07
C VAL A 235 6.76 -0.18 -4.91
N LEU A 236 6.33 -0.49 -3.70
CA LEU A 236 5.54 -1.70 -3.40
C LEU A 236 6.28 -3.02 -3.72
N VAL A 237 7.59 -3.00 -3.96
CA VAL A 237 8.39 -4.21 -4.25
C VAL A 237 8.37 -5.20 -3.09
N MET A 238 8.34 -6.50 -3.39
CA MET A 238 8.22 -7.53 -2.36
C MET A 238 9.38 -7.53 -1.35
N GLU A 239 10.57 -7.13 -1.77
CA GLU A 239 11.76 -7.03 -0.93
C GLU A 239 11.60 -6.03 0.22
N THR A 240 10.72 -5.02 0.07
CA THR A 240 10.44 -4.03 1.12
C THR A 240 9.13 -4.29 1.87
N ALA A 241 8.41 -5.38 1.59
CA ALA A 241 7.11 -5.68 2.22
C ALA A 241 7.17 -5.71 3.76
N ARG A 242 8.23 -6.29 4.36
CA ARG A 242 8.41 -6.29 5.83
C ARG A 242 8.64 -4.88 6.39
N LEU A 243 9.40 -4.06 5.67
CA LEU A 243 9.65 -2.67 6.06
C LEU A 243 8.38 -1.83 5.94
N ARG A 244 7.59 -2.04 4.88
CA ARG A 244 6.27 -1.41 4.70
C ARG A 244 5.28 -1.82 5.77
N ALA A 245 5.24 -3.10 6.14
CA ALA A 245 4.45 -3.58 7.27
C ALA A 245 4.84 -2.91 8.60
N CYS A 246 6.07 -2.41 8.68
CA CYS A 246 6.57 -1.65 9.82
C CYS A 246 6.51 -0.12 9.60
N GLY A 247 5.90 0.36 8.52
CA GLY A 247 5.68 1.79 8.26
C GLY A 247 6.94 2.62 8.05
N TYR A 248 8.05 2.02 7.59
CA TYR A 248 9.37 2.63 7.63
C TYR A 248 9.48 4.04 7.01
N VAL A 249 8.69 4.35 5.98
CA VAL A 249 8.65 5.68 5.31
C VAL A 249 7.80 6.73 6.01
N PHE A 250 7.11 6.38 7.10
CA PHE A 250 6.36 7.35 7.92
C PHE A 250 7.20 7.93 9.05
N TRP A 251 8.26 7.22 9.46
CA TRP A 251 9.03 7.54 10.65
C TRP A 251 10.08 8.62 10.43
N ASP A 252 10.33 9.39 11.48
CA ASP A 252 11.46 10.31 11.52
C ASP A 252 12.79 9.52 11.55
N GLU A 253 13.84 10.12 10.99
CA GLU A 253 15.18 9.50 10.94
C GLU A 253 15.67 9.10 12.35
N GLU A 254 15.43 9.95 13.35
CA GLU A 254 15.79 9.70 14.74
C GLU A 254 15.15 8.40 15.26
N ARG A 255 13.84 8.19 15.04
CA ARG A 255 13.17 6.95 15.42
C ARG A 255 13.78 5.76 14.72
N MET A 256 14.03 5.87 13.41
CA MET A 256 14.61 4.79 12.62
C MET A 256 16.01 4.38 13.09
N VAL A 257 16.80 5.34 13.57
CA VAL A 257 18.10 5.11 14.21
C VAL A 257 17.93 4.46 15.58
N GLU A 258 17.00 4.94 16.41
CA GLU A 258 16.68 4.36 17.73
C GLU A 258 16.21 2.90 17.62
N LEU A 259 15.38 2.59 16.61
CA LEU A 259 14.94 1.22 16.29
C LEU A 259 16.09 0.34 15.75
N GLY A 260 17.27 0.93 15.48
CA GLY A 260 18.42 0.23 14.91
C GLY A 260 18.21 -0.19 13.46
N TRP A 261 17.17 0.31 12.79
CA TRP A 261 16.83 -0.08 11.42
C TRP A 261 17.79 0.51 10.40
N MET A 262 18.33 1.71 10.64
CA MET A 262 19.31 2.33 9.74
C MET A 262 20.75 1.82 9.91
N ASN A 263 20.97 0.74 10.66
CA ASN A 263 22.30 0.15 10.84
C ASN A 263 22.59 -0.91 9.75
N PRO A 264 23.66 -0.75 8.92
CA PRO A 264 24.01 -1.72 7.88
C PRO A 264 24.30 -3.14 8.40
N THR A 265 24.65 -3.27 9.68
CA THR A 265 25.00 -4.54 10.33
C THR A 265 23.85 -5.23 11.05
N SER A 266 22.69 -4.57 11.21
CA SER A 266 21.59 -5.06 12.05
C SER A 266 20.55 -5.91 11.33
N MET A 267 20.67 -6.14 10.01
CA MET A 267 19.53 -6.62 9.23
C MET A 267 19.70 -7.97 8.50
N ASP A 268 19.63 -9.07 9.27
CA ASP A 268 19.25 -10.41 8.78
C ASP A 268 17.71 -10.54 8.60
N TRP A 269 17.06 -9.61 7.91
CA TRP A 269 15.59 -9.67 7.70
C TRP A 269 15.18 -10.59 6.55
N HIS A 270 16.15 -11.13 5.83
CA HIS A 270 15.95 -11.90 4.60
C HIS A 270 15.61 -13.37 4.83
N SER A 271 15.84 -13.96 6.01
CA SER A 271 15.78 -15.43 6.14
C SER A 271 14.39 -16.06 6.18
N ASP A 272 13.29 -15.29 6.29
CA ASP A 272 11.93 -15.86 6.46
C ASP A 272 10.84 -15.16 5.61
N ALA A 273 11.24 -14.55 4.48
CA ALA A 273 10.40 -13.61 3.70
C ALA A 273 9.07 -14.16 3.13
N LEU A 274 8.78 -15.46 3.24
CA LEU A 274 7.57 -16.07 2.67
C LEU A 274 6.51 -16.51 3.70
N ARG A 275 6.78 -16.50 5.01
CA ARG A 275 5.82 -17.12 5.97
C ARG A 275 4.76 -16.20 6.56
N VAL A 276 4.99 -14.88 6.58
CA VAL A 276 4.13 -13.92 7.32
C VAL A 276 3.09 -13.23 6.42
N ILE A 277 3.32 -13.19 5.11
CA ILE A 277 2.31 -12.71 4.13
C ILE A 277 1.36 -13.87 3.77
N ASP A 278 1.82 -15.11 3.82
CA ASP A 278 1.04 -16.31 3.47
C ASP A 278 0.21 -16.88 4.63
N ASN A 279 0.40 -16.41 5.87
CA ASN A 279 -0.39 -16.86 7.02
C ASN A 279 -0.76 -15.66 7.91
N PRO A 280 -2.01 -15.17 7.88
CA PRO A 280 -2.50 -14.35 8.99
C PRO A 280 -2.34 -15.16 10.30
N PRO A 281 -2.03 -14.50 11.44
CA PRO A 281 -1.98 -15.19 12.72
C PRO A 281 -3.32 -15.90 12.95
N THR A 282 -3.23 -17.21 13.21
CA THR A 282 -4.33 -18.08 13.63
C THR A 282 -4.98 -17.61 14.92
#